data_AF-A0A336KXW1-F1
#
_entry.id   AF-A0A336KXW1-F1
#
_cell.length_a   1.000
_cell.length_b   1.000
_cell.length_c   1.000
_cell.angle_alpha   90.00
_cell.angle_beta   90.00
_cell.angle_gamma   90.00
#
_symmetry.space_group_name_H-M   'P 1'
#
loop_
_entity.id
_entity.type
_entity.pdbx_description
1 polymer ?
#
loop_
_entity_poly.entity_id
_entity_poly.type
_entity_poly.pdbx_seq_one_letter_code
_entity_poly.pdbx_strand_id
1 'polypeptide(L)'
;MSVFGCLADYGKTIDATDIDASIFRRIMCFTYKEDIQIYSIEEASNLLYAAKKYKIMQLDKLCEKYLMSIIDDDNIEELNVLADTYKLKTLRRLTKLHSSGPDIDKAASWMRFEPGGLFPDGAIIAGYSNGIPICIGRCIYEGNILPGQVDPLTETITISYEKHCVQLKKFEVLCNGNLFWSRAMLGHVLADAVSGGTTELGETVYIGRAMHEGLLKIGKISPLSDNLIIPHLNSEVHIDDGYEVLIERPLNQI
;
A
#
# COMPACT_ATOMS: atom_id res chain seq x y z
N MET A 1 13.77 50.59 23.25
CA MET A 1 13.20 49.45 22.51
C MET A 1 13.91 48.18 22.95
N SER A 2 13.29 47.42 23.84
CA SER A 2 13.67 46.02 24.11
C SER A 2 12.62 45.17 23.40
N VAL A 3 13.04 44.36 22.42
CA VAL A 3 12.17 43.49 21.61
C VAL A 3 12.04 42.10 22.25
N PHE A 4 12.54 41.92 23.47
CA PHE A 4 12.35 40.70 24.25
C PHE A 4 11.36 41.00 25.38
N GLY A 5 10.18 40.37 25.33
CA GLY A 5 9.25 40.36 26.44
C GLY A 5 9.92 39.79 27.71
N CYS A 6 9.44 40.21 28.88
CA CYS A 6 9.95 39.69 30.15
C CYS A 6 9.89 38.16 30.16
N LEU A 7 10.99 37.50 30.54
CA LEU A 7 10.98 36.06 30.83
C LEU A 7 9.86 35.77 31.83
N ALA A 8 9.11 34.69 31.58
CA ALA A 8 7.94 34.32 32.36
C ALA A 8 8.26 34.27 33.87
N ASP A 9 7.33 34.77 34.67
CA ASP A 9 7.40 34.81 36.13
C ASP A 9 7.66 33.39 36.68
N TYR A 10 8.84 33.14 37.25
CA TYR A 10 9.32 31.81 37.66
C TYR A 10 8.44 31.10 38.70
N GLY A 11 7.40 31.76 39.23
CA GLY A 11 6.44 31.22 40.19
C GLY A 11 5.10 30.76 39.60
N LYS A 12 4.83 30.97 38.29
CA LYS A 12 3.59 30.51 37.65
C LYS A 12 3.84 29.23 36.85
N THR A 13 3.63 28.09 37.50
CA THR A 13 3.55 26.80 36.79
C THR A 13 2.24 26.75 36.01
N ILE A 14 2.33 26.39 34.73
CA ILE A 14 1.15 26.02 33.93
C ILE A 14 0.98 24.51 34.14
N ASP A 15 -0.09 24.12 34.80
CA ASP A 15 -0.39 22.70 35.00
C ASP A 15 -1.08 22.16 33.73
N ALA A 16 -0.40 21.23 33.07
CA ALA A 16 -0.91 20.55 31.89
C ALA A 16 -1.30 19.13 32.27
N THR A 17 -2.53 18.95 32.75
CA THR A 17 -3.07 17.66 33.22
C THR A 17 -3.52 16.74 32.08
N ASP A 18 -3.60 17.27 30.86
CA ASP A 18 -4.22 16.58 29.74
C ASP A 18 -3.34 15.54 29.04
N ILE A 19 -2.02 15.58 29.28
CA ILE A 19 -1.03 14.72 28.63
C ILE A 19 0.03 14.32 29.65
N ASP A 20 0.46 13.07 29.57
CA ASP A 20 1.54 12.56 30.42
C ASP A 20 2.84 13.37 30.23
N ALA A 21 3.51 13.68 31.33
CA ALA A 21 4.73 14.49 31.33
C ALA A 21 5.84 13.88 30.46
N SER A 22 5.90 12.55 30.33
CA SER A 22 6.88 11.87 29.47
C SER A 22 6.62 12.15 27.98
N ILE A 23 5.36 12.15 27.55
CA ILE A 23 4.93 12.45 26.18
C ILE A 23 5.17 13.93 25.88
N PHE A 24 4.82 14.82 26.81
CA PHE A 24 5.09 16.25 26.65
C PHE A 24 6.58 16.55 26.49
N ARG A 25 7.43 15.89 27.30
CA ARG A 25 8.90 16.01 27.16
C ARG A 25 9.37 15.54 25.79
N ARG A 26 8.82 14.45 25.26
CA ARG A 26 9.20 13.93 23.93
C ARG A 26 8.77 14.86 22.81
N ILE A 27 7.59 15.48 22.91
CA ILE A 27 7.15 16.52 21.97
C ILE A 27 8.11 17.71 21.98
N MET A 28 8.48 18.19 23.17
CA MET A 28 9.47 19.27 23.29
C MET A 28 10.80 18.86 22.66
N CYS A 29 11.33 17.67 22.96
CA CYS A 29 12.54 17.17 22.31
C CYS A 29 12.42 17.13 20.79
N PHE A 30 11.29 16.65 20.26
CA PHE A 30 11.02 16.64 18.83
C PHE A 30 11.00 18.06 18.23
N THR A 31 10.37 19.03 18.89
CA THR A 31 10.34 20.42 18.38
C THR A 31 11.72 21.08 18.29
N TYR A 32 12.68 20.66 19.11
CA TYR A 32 14.03 21.23 19.12
C TYR A 32 15.05 20.40 18.32
N LYS A 33 14.86 19.08 18.23
CA LYS A 33 15.81 18.15 17.58
C LYS A 33 15.32 17.62 16.24
N GLU A 34 14.04 17.80 15.92
CA GLU A 34 13.35 17.22 14.75
C GLU A 34 13.47 15.69 14.63
N ASP A 35 13.79 15.01 15.74
CA ASP A 35 13.95 13.56 15.80
C ASP A 35 13.17 12.98 16.98
N ILE A 36 12.50 11.86 16.72
CA ILE A 36 11.76 11.09 17.70
C ILE A 36 11.72 9.63 17.27
N GLN A 37 12.10 8.74 18.18
CA GLN A 37 12.06 7.31 17.97
C GLN A 37 10.81 6.76 18.67
N ILE A 38 9.98 6.00 17.95
CA ILE A 38 8.75 5.40 18.45
C ILE A 38 8.94 3.89 18.48
N TYR A 39 8.61 3.25 19.61
CA TYR A 39 8.90 1.83 19.83
C TYR A 39 7.66 0.97 20.11
N SER A 40 6.51 1.58 20.42
CA SER A 40 5.27 0.86 20.67
C SER A 40 4.04 1.55 20.09
N ILE A 41 2.96 0.78 19.91
CA ILE A 41 1.64 1.26 19.48
C ILE A 41 1.07 2.25 20.50
N GLU A 42 1.18 1.95 21.79
CA GLU A 42 0.74 2.85 22.88
C GLU A 42 1.46 4.20 22.81
N GLU A 43 2.77 4.18 22.62
CA GLU A 43 3.59 5.39 22.50
C GLU A 43 3.21 6.19 21.26
N ALA A 44 3.00 5.52 20.13
CA ALA A 44 2.52 6.12 18.90
C ALA A 44 1.14 6.77 19.07
N SER A 45 0.21 6.09 19.75
CA SER A 45 -1.14 6.59 20.04
C SER A 45 -1.10 7.85 20.89
N ASN A 46 -0.33 7.84 21.99
CA ASN A 46 -0.21 8.98 22.89
C ASN A 46 0.44 10.20 22.21
N LEU A 47 1.49 9.96 21.41
CA LEU A 47 2.12 11.01 20.60
C LEU A 47 1.16 11.55 19.54
N LEU A 48 0.40 10.68 18.88
CA LEU A 48 -0.55 11.06 17.85
C LEU A 48 -1.68 11.92 18.41
N TYR A 49 -2.23 11.57 19.57
CA TYR A 49 -3.19 12.40 20.30
C TYR A 49 -2.63 13.81 20.52
N ALA A 50 -1.42 13.89 21.07
CA ALA A 50 -0.78 15.15 21.36
C ALA A 50 -0.44 15.95 20.09
N ALA A 51 0.02 15.28 19.04
CA ALA A 51 0.32 15.88 17.74
C ALA A 51 -0.92 16.51 17.12
N LYS A 52 -2.06 15.82 17.14
CA LYS A 52 -3.33 16.36 16.63
C LYS A 52 -3.86 17.49 17.52
N LYS A 53 -3.76 17.35 18.85
CA LYS A 53 -4.21 18.37 19.82
C LYS A 53 -3.43 19.67 19.69
N TYR A 54 -2.11 19.59 19.60
CA TYR A 54 -1.22 20.75 19.45
C TYR A 54 -0.91 21.13 18.00
N LYS A 55 -1.51 20.43 17.02
CA LYS A 55 -1.38 20.68 15.58
C LYS A 55 0.07 20.59 15.07
N ILE A 56 0.83 19.63 15.57
CA ILE A 56 2.23 19.38 15.18
C ILE A 56 2.23 18.44 13.96
N MET A 57 2.08 19.01 12.76
CA MET A 57 1.88 18.26 11.51
C MET A 57 2.98 17.25 11.18
N GLN A 58 4.24 17.54 11.50
CA GLN A 58 5.35 16.62 11.22
C GLN A 58 5.31 15.39 12.14
N LEU A 59 5.00 15.59 13.41
CA LEU A 59 4.84 14.50 14.38
C LEU A 59 3.63 13.63 14.03
N ASP A 60 2.53 14.25 13.58
CA ASP A 60 1.34 13.56 13.10
C ASP A 60 1.68 12.58 11.97
N LYS A 61 2.36 13.07 10.92
CA LYS A 61 2.81 12.25 9.78
C LYS A 61 3.78 11.14 10.19
N LEU A 62 4.68 11.42 11.14
CA LEU A 62 5.66 10.44 11.60
C LEU A 62 4.98 9.30 12.37
N CYS A 63 4.05 9.63 13.26
CA CYS A 63 3.25 8.64 13.98
C CYS A 63 2.43 7.79 13.02
N GLU A 64 1.75 8.39 12.04
CA GLU A 64 1.01 7.66 11.01
C GLU A 64 1.92 6.71 10.21
N LYS A 65 3.10 7.18 9.79
CA LYS A 65 4.07 6.35 9.07
C LYS A 65 4.57 5.17 9.90
N TYR A 66 4.85 5.39 11.19
CA TYR A 66 5.24 4.33 12.11
C TYR A 66 4.14 3.28 12.24
N LEU A 67 2.89 3.70 12.50
CA LEU A 67 1.75 2.80 12.61
C LEU A 67 1.53 1.97 11.33
N MET A 68 1.80 2.53 10.14
CA MET A 68 1.73 1.79 8.88
C MET A 68 2.86 0.78 8.73
N SER A 69 4.04 1.04 9.30
CA SER A 69 5.22 0.17 9.16
C SER A 69 5.19 -1.08 10.04
N ILE A 70 4.35 -1.07 11.07
CA ILE A 70 4.25 -2.15 12.05
C ILE A 70 3.04 -3.06 11.81
N ILE A 71 2.23 -2.84 10.77
CA ILE A 71 1.02 -3.64 10.51
C ILE A 71 1.39 -5.12 10.41
N ASP A 72 0.82 -5.93 11.30
CA ASP A 72 0.96 -7.39 11.34
C ASP A 72 -0.39 -8.04 11.70
N ASP A 73 -0.50 -9.36 11.52
CA ASP A 73 -1.76 -10.06 11.75
C ASP A 73 -2.21 -10.04 13.23
N ASP A 74 -1.28 -9.82 14.17
CA ASP A 74 -1.54 -9.80 15.61
C ASP A 74 -2.09 -8.43 16.08
N ASN A 75 -1.76 -7.34 15.38
CA ASN A 75 -2.06 -5.97 15.79
C ASN A 75 -3.11 -5.25 14.93
N ILE A 76 -3.63 -5.89 13.88
CA ILE A 76 -4.66 -5.30 12.98
C ILE A 76 -5.84 -4.73 13.76
N GLU A 77 -6.35 -5.43 14.78
CA GLU A 77 -7.53 -4.99 15.52
C GLU A 77 -7.26 -3.69 16.31
N GLU A 78 -6.13 -3.64 17.02
CA GLU A 78 -5.70 -2.45 17.77
C GLU A 78 -5.46 -1.27 16.82
N LEU A 79 -4.73 -1.50 15.71
CA LEU A 79 -4.47 -0.46 14.71
C LEU A 79 -5.75 0.03 14.02
N ASN A 80 -6.73 -0.84 13.79
CA ASN A 80 -8.01 -0.45 13.19
C ASN A 80 -8.83 0.44 14.15
N VAL A 81 -8.84 0.13 15.46
CA VAL A 81 -9.46 1.00 16.49
C VAL A 81 -8.78 2.38 16.52
N LEU A 82 -7.44 2.42 16.46
CA LEU A 82 -6.71 3.68 16.41
C LEU A 82 -7.02 4.46 15.12
N ALA A 83 -7.11 3.77 14.00
CA ALA A 83 -7.44 4.39 12.71
C ALA A 83 -8.82 5.08 12.75
N ASP A 84 -9.82 4.43 13.33
CA ASP A 84 -11.16 5.02 13.50
C ASP A 84 -11.17 6.16 14.53
N THR A 85 -10.46 6.00 15.65
CA THR A 85 -10.35 7.01 16.72
C THR A 85 -9.75 8.31 16.22
N TYR A 86 -8.63 8.23 15.49
CA TYR A 86 -7.90 9.39 14.98
C TYR A 86 -8.28 9.76 13.53
N LYS A 87 -9.28 9.08 12.95
CA LYS A 87 -9.75 9.28 11.56
C LYS A 87 -8.63 9.14 10.51
N LEU A 88 -7.72 8.20 10.74
CA LEU A 88 -6.60 7.90 9.85
C LEU A 88 -7.07 7.06 8.66
N LYS A 89 -7.49 7.72 7.58
CA LYS A 89 -8.06 7.05 6.40
C LYS A 89 -7.13 6.01 5.79
N THR A 90 -5.85 6.34 5.66
CA THR A 90 -4.85 5.46 5.05
C THR A 90 -4.58 4.23 5.92
N LEU A 91 -4.41 4.41 7.24
CA LEU A 91 -4.23 3.28 8.17
C LEU A 91 -5.46 2.37 8.19
N ARG A 92 -6.67 2.95 8.19
CA ARG A 92 -7.93 2.19 8.12
C ARG A 92 -8.02 1.35 6.85
N ARG A 93 -7.57 1.89 5.73
CA ARG A 93 -7.55 1.17 4.45
C ARG A 93 -6.60 -0.02 4.49
N LEU A 94 -5.38 0.17 5.00
CA LEU A 94 -4.39 -0.92 5.10
C LEU A 94 -4.86 -2.00 6.07
N THR A 95 -5.28 -1.63 7.27
CA THR A 95 -5.80 -2.59 8.26
C THR A 95 -6.99 -3.38 7.71
N LYS A 96 -7.91 -2.73 6.97
CA LYS A 96 -9.01 -3.43 6.30
C LYS A 96 -8.57 -4.36 5.18
N LEU A 97 -7.58 -3.97 4.40
CA LEU A 97 -6.99 -4.80 3.36
C LEU A 97 -6.39 -6.10 3.95
N HIS A 98 -5.76 -6.01 5.12
CA HIS A 98 -5.22 -7.18 5.82
C HIS A 98 -6.32 -8.01 6.51
N SER A 99 -7.35 -7.38 7.08
CA SER A 99 -8.44 -8.11 7.75
C SER A 99 -9.34 -8.88 6.79
N SER A 100 -9.51 -8.36 5.57
CA SER A 100 -10.41 -8.92 4.56
C SER A 100 -9.64 -9.65 3.46
N GLY A 101 -8.89 -10.69 3.85
CA GLY A 101 -8.12 -11.54 2.94
C GLY A 101 -8.97 -12.28 1.88
N PRO A 102 -8.35 -12.80 0.81
CA PRO A 102 -9.05 -13.45 -0.29
C PRO A 102 -9.76 -14.73 0.15
N ASP A 103 -10.99 -14.91 -0.34
CA ASP A 103 -11.74 -16.15 -0.20
C ASP A 103 -11.39 -17.09 -1.35
N ILE A 104 -10.76 -18.22 -1.00
CA ILE A 104 -10.25 -19.21 -1.96
C ILE A 104 -11.41 -19.98 -2.62
N ASP A 105 -12.55 -20.11 -1.95
CA ASP A 105 -13.73 -20.84 -2.45
C ASP A 105 -14.57 -20.00 -3.42
N LYS A 106 -14.35 -18.67 -3.45
CA LYS A 106 -14.99 -17.76 -4.40
C LYS A 106 -14.15 -17.63 -5.66
N ALA A 107 -14.82 -17.56 -6.81
CA ALA A 107 -14.17 -17.27 -8.08
C ALA A 107 -13.48 -15.90 -8.05
N ALA A 108 -12.31 -15.81 -8.71
CA ALA A 108 -11.61 -14.56 -8.89
C ALA A 108 -12.51 -13.53 -9.62
N SER A 109 -12.52 -12.30 -9.11
CA SER A 109 -13.40 -11.24 -9.60
C SER A 109 -12.69 -9.89 -9.62
N TRP A 110 -13.03 -9.08 -10.63
CA TRP A 110 -12.52 -7.73 -10.78
C TRP A 110 -13.53 -6.74 -10.21
N MET A 111 -13.11 -6.01 -9.18
CA MET A 111 -13.97 -5.10 -8.42
C MET A 111 -13.49 -3.66 -8.61
N ARG A 112 -14.37 -2.77 -9.06
CA ARG A 112 -14.04 -1.35 -9.26
C ARG A 112 -13.66 -0.69 -7.93
N PHE A 113 -12.55 0.03 -7.91
CA PHE A 113 -12.15 0.85 -6.77
C PHE A 113 -12.75 2.26 -6.86
N GLU A 114 -13.33 2.73 -5.77
CA GLU A 114 -13.85 4.09 -5.66
C GLU A 114 -12.85 4.99 -4.90
N PRO A 115 -12.42 6.13 -5.48
CA PRO A 115 -11.47 7.04 -4.84
C PRO A 115 -11.92 7.49 -3.45
N GLY A 116 -10.99 7.48 -2.50
CA GLY A 116 -11.25 7.75 -1.08
C GLY A 116 -11.97 6.61 -0.33
N GLY A 117 -12.32 5.52 -1.01
CA GLY A 117 -12.95 4.34 -0.43
C GLY A 117 -11.97 3.39 0.27
N LEU A 118 -12.54 2.31 0.79
CA LEU A 118 -11.81 1.13 1.26
C LEU A 118 -11.62 0.17 0.08
N PHE A 119 -10.60 -0.68 0.17
CA PHE A 119 -10.43 -1.76 -0.79
C PHE A 119 -11.56 -2.78 -0.62
N PRO A 120 -12.03 -3.42 -1.70
CA PRO A 120 -13.03 -4.47 -1.63
C PRO A 120 -12.58 -5.65 -0.75
N ASP A 121 -13.55 -6.32 -0.12
CA ASP A 121 -13.26 -7.55 0.62
C ASP A 121 -12.71 -8.62 -0.31
N GLY A 122 -11.66 -9.31 0.13
CA GLY A 122 -10.97 -10.33 -0.64
C GLY A 122 -9.93 -9.80 -1.63
N ALA A 123 -9.58 -8.52 -1.57
CA ALA A 123 -8.52 -7.93 -2.39
C ALA A 123 -7.18 -8.66 -2.18
N ILE A 124 -6.49 -8.94 -3.28
CA ILE A 124 -5.28 -9.76 -3.26
C ILE A 124 -4.03 -8.90 -3.07
N ILE A 125 -3.36 -9.11 -1.94
CA ILE A 125 -2.02 -8.58 -1.68
C ILE A 125 -1.00 -9.39 -2.49
N ALA A 126 -0.39 -8.76 -3.48
CA ALA A 126 0.63 -9.35 -4.33
C ALA A 126 2.03 -9.37 -3.71
N GLY A 127 2.19 -8.76 -2.54
CA GLY A 127 3.43 -8.70 -1.77
C GLY A 127 3.65 -7.31 -1.20
N TYR A 128 4.89 -7.01 -0.83
CA TYR A 128 5.25 -5.76 -0.18
C TYR A 128 6.38 -5.06 -0.92
N SER A 129 6.23 -3.75 -1.13
CA SER A 129 7.28 -2.88 -1.66
C SER A 129 7.59 -1.82 -0.61
N ASN A 130 8.82 -1.79 -0.09
CA ASN A 130 9.22 -0.91 1.03
C ASN A 130 8.34 -1.04 2.28
N GLY A 131 7.89 -2.27 2.59
CA GLY A 131 7.00 -2.53 3.74
C GLY A 131 5.55 -2.12 3.54
N ILE A 132 5.19 -1.60 2.36
CA ILE A 132 3.80 -1.23 2.01
C ILE A 132 3.20 -2.34 1.14
N PRO A 133 1.99 -2.84 1.45
CA PRO A 133 1.34 -3.84 0.63
C PRO A 133 1.02 -3.29 -0.76
N ILE A 134 1.29 -4.08 -1.79
CA ILE A 134 0.91 -3.78 -3.17
C ILE A 134 -0.18 -4.75 -3.61
N CYS A 135 -1.19 -4.24 -4.32
CA CYS A 135 -2.31 -5.03 -4.82
C CYS A 135 -2.24 -5.20 -6.33
N ILE A 136 -2.98 -6.18 -6.83
CA ILE A 136 -3.16 -6.42 -8.25
C ILE A 136 -4.37 -5.63 -8.73
N GLY A 137 -4.17 -4.82 -9.76
CA GLY A 137 -5.29 -4.15 -10.43
C GLY A 137 -5.16 -4.22 -11.93
N ARG A 138 -6.22 -3.77 -12.60
CA ARG A 138 -6.23 -3.50 -14.03
C ARG A 138 -6.99 -2.21 -14.34
N CYS A 139 -6.69 -1.60 -15.47
CA CYS A 139 -7.40 -0.40 -15.91
C CYS A 139 -7.56 -0.37 -17.42
N ILE A 140 -8.51 0.43 -17.88
CA ILE A 140 -8.69 0.73 -19.29
C ILE A 140 -7.81 1.94 -19.64
N TYR A 141 -6.93 1.78 -20.62
CA TYR A 141 -6.07 2.85 -21.14
C TYR A 141 -5.88 2.68 -22.65
N GLU A 142 -6.14 3.74 -23.42
CA GLU A 142 -6.04 3.73 -24.89
C GLU A 142 -6.72 2.50 -25.54
N GLY A 143 -7.93 2.15 -25.11
CA GLY A 143 -8.68 1.00 -25.64
C GLY A 143 -8.21 -0.38 -25.15
N ASN A 144 -7.12 -0.46 -24.38
CA ASN A 144 -6.58 -1.70 -23.82
C ASN A 144 -7.02 -1.88 -22.37
N ILE A 145 -7.23 -3.13 -21.93
CA ILE A 145 -7.36 -3.49 -20.51
C ILE A 145 -6.00 -4.03 -20.06
N LEU A 146 -5.31 -3.30 -19.20
CA LEU A 146 -3.93 -3.59 -18.82
C LEU A 146 -3.81 -3.81 -17.30
N PRO A 147 -3.12 -4.89 -16.87
CA PRO A 147 -2.81 -5.11 -15.47
C PRO A 147 -1.69 -4.19 -15.00
N GLY A 148 -1.67 -3.92 -13.69
CA GLY A 148 -0.65 -3.08 -13.09
C GLY A 148 -0.60 -3.17 -11.57
N GLN A 149 0.36 -2.45 -11.02
CA GLN A 149 0.57 -2.37 -9.59
C GLN A 149 -0.35 -1.33 -8.98
N VAL A 150 -1.17 -1.73 -8.01
CA VAL A 150 -1.98 -0.80 -7.22
C VAL A 150 -1.25 -0.47 -5.92
N ASP A 151 -1.13 0.83 -5.64
CA ASP A 151 -0.64 1.37 -4.37
C ASP A 151 -1.83 1.85 -3.53
N PRO A 152 -2.14 1.16 -2.40
CA PRO A 152 -3.25 1.54 -1.53
C PRO A 152 -3.08 2.90 -0.83
N LEU A 153 -1.84 3.39 -0.67
CA LEU A 153 -1.57 4.69 -0.04
C LEU A 153 -1.93 5.84 -0.97
N THR A 154 -1.50 5.76 -2.22
CA THR A 154 -1.71 6.83 -3.22
C THR A 154 -3.03 6.69 -3.97
N GLU A 155 -3.70 5.54 -3.87
CA GLU A 155 -4.93 5.21 -4.62
C GLU A 155 -4.70 5.26 -6.13
N THR A 156 -3.55 4.77 -6.57
CA THR A 156 -3.17 4.77 -7.99
C THR A 156 -2.80 3.37 -8.44
N ILE A 157 -3.23 3.03 -9.65
CA ILE A 157 -2.63 1.95 -10.42
C ILE A 157 -1.48 2.52 -11.26
N THR A 158 -0.36 1.81 -11.33
CA THR A 158 0.74 2.08 -12.27
C THR A 158 0.79 0.95 -13.29
N ILE A 159 0.67 1.29 -14.57
CA ILE A 159 0.75 0.35 -15.69
C ILE A 159 1.94 0.70 -16.60
N SER A 160 2.35 -0.29 -17.39
CA SER A 160 3.30 -0.16 -18.49
C SER A 160 2.52 0.01 -19.81
N TYR A 161 2.81 1.06 -20.58
CA TYR A 161 2.25 1.28 -21.93
C TYR A 161 3.27 1.95 -22.87
N GLU A 162 3.50 1.38 -24.05
CA GLU A 162 4.38 1.91 -25.11
C GLU A 162 5.70 2.53 -24.60
N LYS A 163 6.49 1.77 -23.83
CA LYS A 163 7.78 2.18 -23.22
C LYS A 163 7.69 3.20 -22.09
N HIS A 164 6.49 3.62 -21.71
CA HIS A 164 6.25 4.56 -20.62
C HIS A 164 5.52 3.91 -19.45
N CYS A 165 5.62 4.53 -18.28
CA CYS A 165 4.73 4.23 -17.16
C CYS A 165 3.56 5.22 -17.15
N VAL A 166 2.36 4.72 -16.90
CA VAL A 166 1.17 5.56 -16.74
C VAL A 166 0.56 5.29 -15.37
N GLN A 167 0.22 6.37 -14.66
CA GLN A 167 -0.47 6.30 -13.37
C GLN A 167 -1.91 6.79 -13.50
N LEU A 168 -2.85 6.00 -12.99
CA LEU A 168 -4.29 6.28 -13.08
C LEU A 168 -4.97 6.07 -11.73
N LYS A 169 -6.10 6.76 -11.53
CA LYS A 169 -6.95 6.61 -10.33
C LYS A 169 -8.22 5.78 -10.57
N LYS A 170 -8.51 5.45 -11.83
CA LYS A 170 -9.66 4.62 -12.22
C LYS A 170 -9.15 3.23 -12.56
N PHE A 171 -9.43 2.27 -11.71
CA PHE A 171 -8.99 0.89 -11.87
C PHE A 171 -9.93 -0.09 -11.18
N GLU A 172 -9.77 -1.35 -11.51
CA GLU A 172 -10.38 -2.48 -10.85
C GLU A 172 -9.30 -3.24 -10.08
N VAL A 173 -9.66 -3.84 -8.96
CA VAL A 173 -8.80 -4.64 -8.08
C VAL A 173 -9.18 -6.11 -8.23
N LEU A 174 -8.19 -6.98 -8.31
CA LEU A 174 -8.41 -8.43 -8.32
C LEU A 174 -8.72 -8.91 -6.89
N CYS A 175 -9.85 -9.60 -6.74
CA CYS A 175 -10.36 -10.08 -5.47
C CYS A 175 -10.73 -11.56 -5.54
N ASN A 176 -10.47 -12.30 -4.46
CA ASN A 176 -10.79 -13.72 -4.27
C ASN A 176 -10.12 -14.66 -5.30
N GLY A 177 -10.35 -15.96 -5.15
CA GLY A 177 -9.82 -16.99 -6.03
C GLY A 177 -8.67 -17.78 -5.44
N ASN A 178 -8.50 -18.99 -5.94
CA ASN A 178 -7.44 -19.91 -5.56
C ASN A 178 -6.13 -19.58 -6.31
N LEU A 179 -5.60 -18.39 -6.06
CA LEU A 179 -4.50 -17.82 -6.82
C LEU A 179 -3.14 -18.07 -6.17
N PHE A 180 -2.15 -18.40 -7.01
CA PHE A 180 -0.77 -18.62 -6.58
C PHE A 180 0.21 -17.96 -7.53
N TRP A 181 1.37 -17.59 -6.99
CA TRP A 181 2.51 -17.16 -7.79
C TRP A 181 3.34 -18.39 -8.15
N SER A 182 3.53 -18.60 -9.45
CA SER A 182 4.40 -19.65 -9.97
C SER A 182 5.57 -19.04 -10.69
N ARG A 183 6.79 -19.50 -10.39
CA ARG A 183 7.97 -19.14 -11.16
C ARG A 183 7.77 -19.54 -12.61
N ALA A 184 7.99 -18.59 -13.52
CA ALA A 184 8.08 -18.88 -14.94
C ALA A 184 9.55 -19.09 -15.33
N MET A 185 9.77 -19.98 -16.28
CA MET A 185 11.06 -20.14 -16.95
C MET A 185 10.79 -20.02 -18.45
N LEU A 186 11.56 -19.17 -19.15
CA LEU A 186 11.59 -19.08 -20.62
C LEU A 186 10.25 -18.68 -21.28
N GLY A 187 9.56 -17.64 -20.80
CA GLY A 187 8.39 -17.08 -21.50
C GLY A 187 7.15 -17.96 -21.55
N HIS A 188 7.21 -19.20 -21.03
CA HIS A 188 6.08 -20.12 -21.05
C HIS A 188 4.98 -19.64 -20.10
N VAL A 189 3.95 -19.04 -20.69
CA VAL A 189 2.68 -18.79 -20.02
C VAL A 189 2.04 -20.14 -19.68
N LEU A 190 1.83 -20.38 -18.38
CA LEU A 190 1.18 -21.58 -17.88
C LEU A 190 -0.29 -21.60 -18.34
N ALA A 191 -0.85 -22.78 -18.64
CA ALA A 191 -2.25 -22.91 -19.06
C ALA A 191 -3.25 -22.31 -18.05
N ASP A 192 -2.83 -22.28 -16.78
CA ASP A 192 -3.62 -21.79 -15.65
C ASP A 192 -3.34 -20.30 -15.32
N ALA A 193 -2.67 -19.56 -16.21
CA ALA A 193 -2.33 -18.16 -15.98
C ALA A 193 -3.56 -17.26 -15.95
N VAL A 194 -3.62 -16.37 -14.95
CA VAL A 194 -4.74 -15.44 -14.77
C VAL A 194 -4.65 -14.32 -15.81
N SER A 195 -5.72 -14.17 -16.59
CA SER A 195 -5.88 -13.05 -17.53
C SER A 195 -5.97 -11.72 -16.76
N GLY A 196 -5.00 -10.84 -17.00
CA GLY A 196 -4.98 -9.47 -16.48
C GLY A 196 -5.77 -8.48 -17.33
N GLY A 197 -6.11 -8.86 -18.56
CA GLY A 197 -6.83 -8.03 -19.50
C GLY A 197 -6.60 -8.43 -20.95
N THR A 198 -6.94 -7.53 -21.85
CA THR A 198 -6.91 -7.75 -23.29
C THR A 198 -6.48 -6.46 -23.99
N THR A 199 -5.59 -6.58 -24.97
CA THR A 199 -5.20 -5.44 -25.82
C THR A 199 -6.29 -5.13 -26.85
N GLU A 200 -6.21 -3.98 -27.51
CA GLU A 200 -7.13 -3.59 -28.59
C GLU A 200 -7.12 -4.60 -29.75
N LEU A 201 -6.01 -5.29 -29.96
CA LEU A 201 -5.85 -6.34 -30.98
C LEU A 201 -6.45 -7.69 -30.55
N GLY A 202 -7.05 -7.78 -29.36
CA GLY A 202 -7.64 -9.01 -28.83
C GLY A 202 -6.63 -9.94 -28.15
N GLU A 203 -5.41 -9.48 -27.89
CA GLU A 203 -4.38 -10.30 -27.26
C GLU A 203 -4.57 -10.32 -25.76
N THR A 204 -4.54 -11.51 -25.17
CA THR A 204 -4.63 -11.64 -23.71
C THR A 204 -3.28 -11.31 -23.07
N VAL A 205 -3.31 -10.42 -22.09
CA VAL A 205 -2.15 -10.11 -21.25
C VAL A 205 -2.31 -10.74 -19.88
N TYR A 206 -1.21 -11.23 -19.32
CA TYR A 206 -1.16 -11.94 -18.05
C TYR A 206 -0.47 -11.11 -16.98
N ILE A 207 -0.68 -11.49 -15.72
CA ILE A 207 -0.16 -10.79 -14.56
C ILE A 207 1.14 -11.46 -14.12
N GLY A 208 2.19 -10.66 -13.97
CA GLY A 208 3.44 -11.14 -13.40
C GLY A 208 4.02 -10.17 -12.40
N ARG A 209 4.93 -10.68 -11.57
CA ARG A 209 5.72 -9.88 -10.63
C ARG A 209 7.18 -10.30 -10.64
N ALA A 210 8.06 -9.36 -10.31
CA ALA A 210 9.49 -9.64 -10.15
C ALA A 210 10.12 -8.67 -9.15
N MET A 211 11.26 -9.06 -8.60
CA MET A 211 12.12 -8.17 -7.83
C MET A 211 12.98 -7.35 -8.80
N HIS A 212 12.92 -6.02 -8.69
CA HIS A 212 13.76 -5.10 -9.46
C HIS A 212 14.29 -4.00 -8.54
N GLU A 213 15.61 -3.87 -8.47
CA GLU A 213 16.30 -2.92 -7.56
C GLU A 213 15.88 -3.04 -6.09
N GLY A 214 15.66 -4.27 -5.61
CA GLY A 214 15.24 -4.53 -4.22
C GLY A 214 13.76 -4.26 -3.94
N LEU A 215 12.98 -3.86 -4.94
CA LEU A 215 11.54 -3.64 -4.84
C LEU A 215 10.76 -4.70 -5.59
N LEU A 216 9.68 -5.20 -4.98
CA LEU A 216 8.73 -6.03 -5.69
C LEU A 216 7.87 -5.17 -6.62
N LYS A 217 7.81 -5.56 -7.89
CA LYS A 217 7.08 -4.84 -8.94
C LYS A 217 6.12 -5.78 -9.66
N ILE A 218 4.92 -5.28 -9.95
CA ILE A 218 3.88 -5.99 -10.73
C ILE A 218 3.83 -5.37 -12.12
N GLY A 219 3.69 -6.23 -13.14
CA GLY A 219 3.64 -5.82 -14.53
C GLY A 219 2.77 -6.73 -15.38
N LYS A 220 2.92 -6.57 -16.69
CA LYS A 220 2.19 -7.33 -17.72
C LYS A 220 3.12 -8.32 -18.41
N ILE A 221 2.58 -9.46 -18.78
CA ILE A 221 3.24 -10.45 -19.63
C ILE A 221 2.38 -10.61 -20.88
N SER A 222 2.97 -10.38 -22.05
CA SER A 222 2.31 -10.66 -23.32
C SER A 222 2.90 -11.93 -23.91
N PRO A 223 2.08 -12.86 -24.45
CA PRO A 223 2.59 -14.02 -25.19
C PRO A 223 3.50 -13.66 -26.39
N LEU A 224 3.49 -12.41 -26.84
CA LEU A 224 4.34 -11.92 -27.92
C LEU A 224 5.71 -11.40 -27.45
N SER A 225 5.83 -11.11 -26.15
CA SER A 225 7.07 -10.68 -25.52
C SER A 225 7.34 -11.69 -24.41
N ASP A 226 8.21 -12.66 -24.63
CA ASP A 226 8.53 -13.79 -23.72
C ASP A 226 9.06 -13.38 -22.31
N ASN A 227 8.86 -12.13 -21.91
CA ASN A 227 9.47 -11.41 -20.79
C ASN A 227 8.37 -10.68 -20.01
N LEU A 228 8.60 -10.44 -18.73
CA LEU A 228 7.74 -9.57 -17.91
C LEU A 228 8.07 -8.11 -18.16
N ILE A 229 7.07 -7.27 -18.42
CA ILE A 229 7.22 -5.82 -18.59
C ILE A 229 6.69 -5.09 -17.35
N ILE A 230 7.60 -4.52 -16.56
CA ILE A 230 7.28 -3.78 -15.33
C ILE A 230 7.43 -2.26 -15.51
N PRO A 231 6.61 -1.45 -14.83
CA PRO A 231 6.80 -0.01 -14.76
C PRO A 231 7.87 0.38 -13.72
N HIS A 232 8.89 1.13 -14.14
CA HIS A 232 9.96 1.63 -13.26
C HIS A 232 10.50 3.00 -13.71
N LEU A 233 10.60 3.96 -12.78
CA LEU A 233 11.14 5.32 -13.01
C LEU A 233 10.63 6.01 -14.30
N ASN A 234 9.33 5.91 -14.57
CA ASN A 234 8.66 6.45 -15.76
C ASN A 234 8.97 5.74 -17.09
N SER A 235 9.71 4.64 -17.08
CA SER A 235 9.97 3.79 -18.25
C SER A 235 9.50 2.34 -18.04
N GLU A 236 9.29 1.60 -19.13
CA GLU A 236 9.12 0.15 -19.05
C GLU A 236 10.48 -0.55 -18.92
N VAL A 237 10.56 -1.56 -18.06
CA VAL A 237 11.71 -2.44 -17.92
C VAL A 237 11.27 -3.86 -18.25
N HIS A 238 12.08 -4.53 -19.07
CA HIS A 238 11.87 -5.92 -19.45
C HIS A 238 12.69 -6.83 -18.52
N ILE A 239 12.03 -7.85 -17.97
CA ILE A 239 12.60 -8.85 -17.07
C ILE A 239 12.52 -10.21 -17.76
N ASP A 240 13.68 -10.73 -18.16
CA ASP A 240 13.78 -11.94 -18.99
C ASP A 240 13.80 -13.22 -18.16
N ASP A 241 14.24 -13.15 -16.91
CA ASP A 241 14.33 -14.29 -15.98
C ASP A 241 14.02 -13.86 -14.54
N GLY A 242 13.65 -14.82 -13.70
CA GLY A 242 13.40 -14.60 -12.27
C GLY A 242 12.07 -13.94 -11.95
N TYR A 243 11.11 -13.96 -12.87
CA TYR A 243 9.74 -13.48 -12.65
C TYR A 243 8.76 -14.61 -12.30
N GLU A 244 7.66 -14.22 -11.68
CA GLU A 244 6.56 -15.10 -11.31
C GLU A 244 5.30 -14.68 -12.06
N VAL A 245 4.52 -15.68 -12.49
CA VAL A 245 3.22 -15.52 -13.14
C VAL A 245 2.13 -15.85 -12.14
N LEU A 246 1.06 -15.07 -12.13
CA LEU A 246 -0.12 -15.39 -11.33
C LEU A 246 -0.92 -16.50 -12.04
N ILE A 247 -1.18 -17.59 -11.33
CA ILE A 247 -1.98 -18.71 -11.80
C ILE A 247 -3.19 -18.94 -10.89
N GLU A 248 -4.28 -19.44 -11.46
CA GLU A 248 -5.48 -19.88 -10.73
C GLU A 248 -5.57 -21.39 -10.79
N ARG A 249 -5.57 -22.06 -9.64
CA ARG A 249 -5.76 -23.52 -9.60
C ARG A 249 -7.23 -23.85 -9.46
N PRO A 250 -7.77 -24.79 -10.24
CA PRO A 250 -9.12 -25.27 -10.00
C PRO A 250 -9.22 -25.80 -8.57
N LEU A 251 -10.30 -25.43 -7.87
CA LEU A 251 -10.68 -26.10 -6.63
C LEU A 251 -10.93 -27.56 -7.02
N ASN A 252 -10.08 -28.47 -6.53
CA ASN A 252 -10.17 -29.89 -6.89
C ASN A 252 -11.61 -30.37 -6.73
N GLN A 253 -12.23 -30.78 -7.85
CA GLN A 253 -13.39 -31.66 -7.82
C GLN A 253 -12.93 -32.94 -7.12
N ILE A 254 -13.34 -33.13 -5.87
CA ILE A 254 -13.19 -34.41 -5.16
C ILE A 254 -14.08 -35.44 -5.84
#